data_AF-A0AAX3WWI7-F1
#
_entry.id   AF-A0AAX3WWI7-F1
#
_cell.length_a   1.000
_cell.length_b   1.000
_cell.length_c   1.000
_cell.angle_alpha   90.00
_cell.angle_beta   90.00
_cell.angle_gamma   90.00
#
_symmetry.space_group_name_H-M   'P 1'
#
loop_
_entity.id
_entity.type
_entity.pdbx_description
1 polymer ?
#
loop_
_entity_poly.entity_id
_entity_poly.type
_entity_poly.pdbx_seq_one_letter_code
_entity_poly.pdbx_strand_id
1 'polypeptide(L)'
;MSQECSIVEDLLPLYNKRALQAATIQFVEQHLANCEHCRQLATSKQLTSYHLPMKRTISFFHIIFIVLSFMFAINSSLLGNQKSFVVSYAIFGCLTYFFYKNIWIVFTISSVPVFVWAIINNINNPLYITNYSFTEIGALLIGAGYIALLHTIFALIGAAFAILLRRFTKISF
;
A
#
# COMPACT_ATOMS: atom_id res chain seq x y z
N MET A 1 8.31 -7.05 -44.04
CA MET A 1 8.85 -7.39 -42.70
C MET A 1 8.70 -8.88 -42.52
N SER A 2 9.74 -9.59 -42.07
CA SER A 2 9.66 -11.03 -41.80
C SER A 2 8.94 -11.28 -40.48
N GLN A 3 8.30 -12.45 -40.34
CA GLN A 3 7.62 -12.83 -39.08
C GLN A 3 8.60 -12.86 -37.90
N GLU A 4 9.86 -13.21 -38.14
CA GLU A 4 10.91 -13.23 -37.14
C GLU A 4 11.24 -11.84 -36.57
N CYS A 5 11.22 -10.78 -37.39
CA CYS A 5 11.42 -9.41 -36.89
C CYS A 5 10.34 -9.02 -35.86
N SER A 6 9.09 -9.36 -36.13
CA SER A 6 7.97 -9.07 -35.20
C SER A 6 8.14 -9.81 -33.88
N ILE A 7 8.57 -11.07 -33.93
CA ILE A 7 8.82 -11.88 -32.73
C ILE A 7 9.98 -11.28 -31.92
N VAL A 8 11.05 -10.84 -32.58
CA VAL A 8 12.20 -10.25 -31.90
C VAL A 8 11.86 -8.89 -31.31
N GLU A 9 11.09 -8.06 -32.00
CA GLU A 9 10.57 -6.79 -31.49
C GLU A 9 9.79 -6.96 -30.17
N ASP A 10 8.94 -7.98 -30.09
CA ASP A 10 8.19 -8.31 -28.87
C ASP A 10 9.08 -8.82 -27.73
N LEU A 11 10.18 -9.51 -28.06
CA LEU A 11 11.11 -10.09 -27.09
C LEU A 11 12.17 -9.10 -26.59
N LEU A 12 12.47 -8.02 -27.34
CA LEU A 12 13.49 -7.02 -26.99
C LEU A 12 13.34 -6.42 -25.58
N PRO A 13 12.14 -6.05 -25.08
CA PRO A 13 11.97 -5.53 -23.72
C PRO A 13 12.36 -6.55 -22.63
N LEU A 14 12.12 -7.84 -22.86
CA LEU A 14 12.47 -8.92 -21.92
C LEU A 14 13.96 -9.27 -22.02
N TYR A 15 14.52 -9.25 -23.22
CA TYR A 15 15.96 -9.40 -23.49
C TYR A 15 16.78 -8.33 -22.74
N ASN A 16 16.37 -7.06 -22.84
CA ASN A 16 17.01 -5.94 -22.14
C ASN A 16 16.95 -6.06 -20.60
N LYS A 17 15.95 -6.77 -20.06
CA LYS A 17 15.81 -7.03 -18.62
C LYS A 17 16.50 -8.31 -18.15
N ARG A 18 17.21 -9.02 -19.05
CA ARG A 18 17.81 -10.35 -18.78
C ARG A 18 16.80 -11.34 -18.20
N ALA A 19 15.56 -11.28 -18.67
CA ALA A 19 14.43 -12.06 -18.18
C ALA A 19 13.98 -13.16 -19.17
N LEU A 20 14.87 -13.55 -20.08
CA LEU A 20 14.63 -14.60 -21.08
C LEU A 20 15.43 -15.87 -20.75
N GLN A 21 14.93 -17.01 -21.23
CA GLN A 21 15.64 -18.29 -21.15
C GLN A 21 16.84 -18.30 -22.12
N ALA A 22 17.85 -19.12 -21.84
CA ALA A 22 19.09 -19.18 -22.62
C ALA A 22 18.85 -19.46 -24.12
N ALA A 23 17.92 -20.36 -24.46
CA ALA A 23 17.57 -20.66 -25.85
C ALA A 23 16.95 -19.45 -26.57
N THR A 24 16.13 -18.67 -25.88
CA THR A 24 15.50 -17.45 -26.43
C THR A 24 16.50 -16.32 -26.57
N ILE A 25 17.48 -16.22 -25.66
CA ILE A 25 18.59 -15.26 -25.77
C ILE A 25 19.40 -15.54 -27.03
N GLN A 26 19.80 -16.80 -27.26
CA GLN A 26 20.54 -17.19 -28.47
C GLN A 26 19.77 -16.88 -29.76
N PHE A 27 18.46 -17.15 -29.78
CA PHE A 27 17.60 -16.81 -30.91
C PHE A 27 17.58 -15.30 -31.21
N VAL A 28 17.42 -14.46 -30.17
CA VAL A 28 17.42 -13.00 -30.31
C VAL A 28 18.78 -12.49 -30.76
N GLU A 29 19.88 -12.97 -30.17
CA GLU A 29 21.25 -12.58 -30.56
C GLU A 29 21.57 -12.94 -32.01
N GLN A 30 21.20 -14.15 -32.43
CA GLN A 30 21.40 -14.61 -33.82
C GLN A 30 20.62 -13.74 -34.82
N HIS A 31 19.41 -13.31 -34.47
CA HIS A 31 18.62 -12.42 -35.31
C HIS A 31 19.19 -10.99 -35.33
N LEU A 32 19.65 -10.46 -34.19
CA LEU A 32 20.28 -9.13 -34.11
C LEU A 32 21.60 -9.03 -34.88
N ALA A 33 22.33 -10.13 -35.04
CA ALA A 33 23.53 -10.18 -35.87
C ALA A 33 23.21 -9.96 -37.35
N ASN A 34 22.05 -10.43 -37.82
CA ASN A 34 21.68 -10.45 -39.23
C ASN A 34 20.67 -9.37 -39.64
N CYS A 35 20.00 -8.72 -38.69
CA CYS A 35 18.97 -7.73 -38.94
C CYS A 35 19.36 -6.34 -38.43
N GLU A 36 19.66 -5.43 -39.35
CA GLU A 36 20.03 -4.05 -39.03
C GLU A 36 18.87 -3.26 -38.38
N HIS A 37 17.63 -3.49 -38.82
CA HIS A 37 16.43 -2.87 -38.26
C HIS A 37 16.24 -3.23 -36.77
N CYS A 38 16.29 -4.52 -36.43
CA CYS A 38 16.16 -4.98 -35.05
C CYS A 38 17.37 -4.56 -34.18
N ARG A 39 18.58 -4.46 -34.76
CA ARG A 39 19.77 -3.94 -34.07
C ARG A 39 19.62 -2.46 -33.72
N GLN A 40 19.07 -1.65 -34.63
CA GLN A 40 18.76 -0.25 -34.37
C GLN A 40 17.69 -0.11 -33.29
N LEU A 41 16.65 -0.96 -33.29
CA LEU A 41 15.62 -1.00 -32.23
C LEU A 41 16.16 -1.45 -30.86
N ALA A 42 17.11 -2.38 -30.83
CA ALA A 42 17.77 -2.81 -29.60
C ALA A 42 18.67 -1.71 -29.00
N THR A 43 19.30 -0.91 -29.86
CA THR A 43 20.23 0.17 -29.47
C THR A 43 19.49 1.48 -29.21
N SER A 44 18.37 1.72 -29.89
CA SER A 44 17.52 2.87 -29.63
C SER A 44 16.98 2.69 -28.21
N LYS A 45 17.46 3.57 -27.33
CA LYS A 45 17.08 3.62 -25.92
C LYS A 45 15.66 4.14 -25.78
N GLN A 46 14.72 3.67 -26.61
CA GLN A 46 13.30 3.70 -26.33
C GLN A 46 13.08 2.74 -25.18
N LEU A 47 13.51 3.21 -24.01
CA LEU A 47 13.07 2.76 -22.72
C LEU A 47 11.57 2.58 -22.86
N THR A 48 11.16 1.33 -23.00
CA THR A 48 9.78 0.90 -22.81
C THR A 48 9.52 1.09 -21.32
N SER A 49 9.41 2.36 -20.92
CA SER A 49 8.49 2.82 -19.92
C SER A 49 7.10 2.56 -20.50
N TYR A 50 6.73 1.27 -20.58
CA TYR A 50 5.38 0.91 -20.19
C TYR A 50 5.28 1.37 -18.74
N HIS A 51 4.90 2.63 -18.60
CA HIS A 51 4.51 3.24 -17.35
C HIS A 51 3.20 2.54 -17.00
N LEU A 52 3.32 1.32 -16.47
CA LEU A 52 2.20 0.53 -16.00
C LEU A 52 1.35 1.48 -15.14
N PRO A 53 0.08 1.73 -15.49
CA PRO A 53 -0.81 2.57 -14.67
C PRO A 53 -1.03 1.99 -13.26
N MET A 54 -0.46 0.82 -12.97
CA MET A 54 -0.47 0.10 -11.70
C MET A 54 -0.06 0.97 -10.50
N LYS A 55 0.85 1.95 -10.65
CA LYS A 55 1.16 2.89 -9.54
C LYS A 55 0.00 3.82 -9.19
N ARG A 56 -0.81 4.24 -10.18
CA ARG A 56 -1.95 5.14 -9.96
C ARG A 56 -3.09 4.44 -9.23
N THR A 57 -3.39 3.19 -9.61
CA THR A 57 -4.43 2.39 -8.96
C THR A 57 -4.09 2.06 -7.50
N ILE A 58 -2.83 1.72 -7.21
CA ILE A 58 -2.38 1.48 -5.82
C ILE A 58 -2.48 2.76 -4.97
N SER A 59 -2.12 3.92 -5.54
CA SER A 59 -2.25 5.22 -4.86
C SER A 59 -3.71 5.57 -4.57
N PHE A 60 -4.63 5.31 -5.50
CA PHE A 60 -6.06 5.51 -5.29
C PHE A 60 -6.60 4.67 -4.13
N PHE A 61 -6.30 3.37 -4.10
CA PHE A 61 -6.69 2.52 -2.96
C PHE A 61 -6.03 2.95 -1.65
N HIS A 62 -4.80 3.46 -1.69
CA HIS A 62 -4.13 4.00 -0.51
C HIS A 62 -4.89 5.19 0.09
N ILE A 63 -5.32 6.12 -0.75
CA ILE A 63 -6.15 7.25 -0.33
C ILE A 63 -7.49 6.74 0.25
N ILE A 64 -8.13 5.75 -0.39
CA ILE A 64 -9.35 5.14 0.13
C ILE A 64 -9.13 4.57 1.54
N PHE A 65 -8.06 3.82 1.77
CA PHE A 65 -7.76 3.26 3.09
C PHE A 65 -7.53 4.36 4.12
N ILE A 66 -6.81 5.43 3.77
CA ILE A 66 -6.62 6.58 4.67
C ILE A 66 -7.95 7.25 5.02
N VAL A 67 -8.80 7.51 4.02
CA VAL A 67 -10.13 8.13 4.22
C VAL A 67 -11.02 7.23 5.08
N LEU A 68 -11.06 5.92 4.81
CA LEU A 68 -11.81 4.96 5.62
C LEU A 68 -11.34 4.94 7.07
N SER A 69 -10.03 4.96 7.31
CA SER A 69 -9.49 5.05 8.67
C SER A 69 -9.94 6.32 9.40
N PHE A 70 -10.03 7.44 8.67
CA PHE A 70 -10.52 8.71 9.21
C PHE A 70 -12.04 8.67 9.49
N MET A 71 -12.82 8.09 8.58
CA MET A 71 -14.27 7.91 8.75
C MET A 71 -14.60 7.03 9.96
N PHE A 72 -13.84 5.94 10.17
CA PHE A 72 -14.00 5.10 11.34
C PHE A 72 -13.64 5.83 12.63
N ALA A 73 -12.63 6.72 12.61
CA ALA A 73 -12.29 7.54 13.77
C ALA A 73 -13.45 8.46 14.16
N ILE A 74 -14.04 9.18 13.20
CA ILE A 74 -15.21 10.07 13.40
C ILE A 74 -16.40 9.31 13.98
N ASN A 75 -16.70 8.13 13.43
CA ASN A 75 -17.86 7.35 13.82
C ASN A 75 -17.61 6.51 15.09
N SER A 76 -16.36 6.46 15.59
CA SER A 76 -16.01 5.73 16.80
C SER A 76 -16.36 6.57 18.04
N SER A 77 -17.58 6.39 18.54
CA SER A 77 -17.83 6.72 19.94
C SER A 77 -17.18 5.63 20.80
N LEU A 78 -15.98 5.92 21.33
CA LEU A 78 -15.30 5.06 22.31
C LEU A 78 -16.19 4.77 23.55
N LEU A 79 -17.21 5.61 23.77
CA LEU A 79 -18.19 5.54 24.87
C LEU A 79 -19.58 5.01 24.44
N GLY A 80 -19.77 4.67 23.16
CA GLY A 80 -21.03 4.18 22.60
C GLY A 80 -21.05 2.66 22.39
N ASN A 81 -21.46 2.19 21.20
CA ASN A 81 -21.57 0.76 20.88
C ASN A 81 -20.18 0.13 20.61
N GLN A 82 -19.41 -0.06 21.67
CA GLN A 82 -17.98 -0.44 21.69
C GLN A 82 -17.64 -1.66 20.80
N LYS A 83 -18.58 -2.59 20.63
CA LYS A 83 -18.37 -3.80 19.82
C LYS A 83 -18.21 -3.49 18.32
N SER A 84 -18.94 -2.51 17.80
CA SER A 84 -18.90 -2.14 16.38
C SER A 84 -17.53 -1.58 16.01
N PHE A 85 -16.97 -0.74 16.88
CA PHE A 85 -15.64 -0.16 16.76
C PHE A 85 -14.54 -1.24 16.70
N VAL A 86 -14.55 -2.17 17.66
CA VAL A 86 -13.52 -3.22 17.73
C VAL A 86 -13.53 -4.09 16.47
N VAL A 87 -14.72 -4.49 16.03
CA VAL A 87 -14.87 -5.36 14.86
C VAL A 87 -14.47 -4.63 13.57
N SER A 88 -14.88 -3.37 13.39
CA SER A 88 -14.57 -2.62 12.17
C SER A 88 -13.07 -2.38 12.01
N TYR A 89 -12.36 -2.00 13.08
CA TYR A 89 -10.90 -1.83 13.04
C TYR A 89 -10.14 -3.14 12.83
N ALA A 90 -10.61 -4.25 13.40
CA ALA A 90 -10.03 -5.56 13.14
C ALA A 90 -10.20 -5.99 11.67
N ILE A 91 -11.41 -5.83 11.10
CA ILE A 91 -11.66 -6.13 9.69
C ILE A 91 -10.82 -5.21 8.78
N PHE A 92 -10.75 -3.92 9.12
CA PHE A 92 -9.97 -2.94 8.39
C PHE A 92 -8.48 -3.32 8.36
N GLY A 93 -7.88 -3.60 9.51
CA GLY A 93 -6.48 -4.02 9.60
C GLY A 93 -6.18 -5.33 8.86
N CYS A 94 -7.12 -6.28 8.89
CA CYS A 94 -7.07 -7.51 8.10
C CYS A 94 -7.03 -7.21 6.58
N LEU A 95 -7.95 -6.37 6.09
CA LEU A 95 -8.04 -5.99 4.68
C LEU A 95 -6.80 -5.22 4.22
N THR A 96 -6.34 -4.24 5.01
CA THR A 96 -5.14 -3.46 4.71
C THR A 96 -3.91 -4.36 4.65
N TYR A 97 -3.78 -5.35 5.54
CA TYR A 97 -2.68 -6.32 5.49
C TYR A 97 -2.74 -7.19 4.23
N PHE A 98 -3.93 -7.69 3.84
CA PHE A 98 -4.04 -8.48 2.61
C PHE A 98 -3.64 -7.71 1.36
N PHE A 99 -3.99 -6.43 1.30
CA PHE A 99 -3.66 -5.56 0.17
C PHE A 99 -2.17 -5.23 0.11
N TYR A 100 -1.58 -4.74 1.21
CA TYR A 100 -0.20 -4.24 1.23
C TYR A 100 0.85 -5.30 1.58
N LYS A 101 0.46 -6.38 2.25
CA LYS A 101 1.35 -7.44 2.77
C LYS A 101 2.50 -6.91 3.64
N ASN A 102 2.33 -5.73 4.21
CA ASN A 102 3.32 -5.05 5.04
C ASN A 102 2.65 -4.51 6.31
N ILE A 103 3.11 -4.99 7.47
CA ILE A 103 2.54 -4.62 8.77
C ILE A 103 2.77 -3.14 9.11
N TRP A 104 3.88 -2.56 8.66
CA TRP A 104 4.18 -1.14 8.88
C TRP A 104 3.16 -0.24 8.20
N ILE A 105 2.63 -0.62 7.04
CA ILE A 105 1.59 0.15 6.36
C ILE A 105 0.28 0.08 7.13
N VAL A 106 -0.06 -1.07 7.71
CA VAL A 106 -1.25 -1.21 8.58
C VAL A 106 -1.12 -0.30 9.80
N PHE A 107 0.04 -0.30 10.45
CA PHE A 107 0.32 0.58 11.59
C PHE A 107 0.15 2.05 11.21
N THR A 108 0.80 2.50 10.13
CA THR A 108 0.75 3.91 9.71
C THR A 108 -0.66 4.35 9.32
N ILE A 109 -1.37 3.55 8.51
CA ILE A 109 -2.72 3.89 8.04
C ILE A 109 -3.73 3.87 9.19
N SER A 110 -3.58 3.00 10.19
CA SER A 110 -4.51 2.96 11.33
C SER A 110 -4.19 3.99 12.41
N SER A 111 -2.91 4.33 12.62
CA SER A 111 -2.49 5.24 13.68
C SER A 111 -2.53 6.71 13.27
N VAL A 112 -1.96 7.08 12.12
CA VAL A 112 -1.73 8.49 11.77
C VAL A 112 -3.04 9.26 11.52
N PRO A 113 -4.00 8.75 10.72
CA PRO A 113 -5.26 9.46 10.49
C PRO A 113 -6.07 9.66 11.76
N VAL A 114 -6.11 8.66 12.64
CA VAL A 114 -6.82 8.73 13.93
C VAL A 114 -6.16 9.75 14.85
N PHE A 115 -4.83 9.76 14.92
CA PHE A 115 -4.07 10.72 15.73
C PHE A 115 -4.34 12.16 15.28
N VAL A 116 -4.24 12.42 13.97
CA VAL A 116 -4.51 13.73 13.38
C VAL A 116 -5.95 14.15 13.64
N TRP A 117 -6.91 13.24 13.43
CA TRP A 117 -8.32 13.50 13.72
C TRP A 117 -8.55 13.86 15.19
N ALA A 118 -7.97 13.10 16.12
CA ALA A 118 -8.15 13.32 17.55
C ALA A 118 -7.62 14.68 18.02
N ILE A 119 -6.50 15.15 17.44
CA ILE A 119 -5.98 16.51 17.69
C ILE A 119 -6.97 17.55 17.15
N ILE A 120 -7.35 17.44 15.88
CA ILE A 120 -8.24 18.42 15.22
C ILE A 120 -9.60 18.51 15.95
N ASN A 121 -10.14 17.38 16.39
CA ASN A 121 -11.44 17.33 17.06
C ASN A 121 -11.41 17.96 18.47
N ASN A 122 -10.27 17.93 19.16
CA ASN A 122 -10.17 18.36 20.55
C ASN A 122 -9.43 19.68 20.76
N ILE A 123 -8.76 20.24 19.73
CA ILE A 123 -8.00 21.50 19.84
C ILE A 123 -8.89 22.72 20.17
N ASN A 124 -10.16 22.68 19.78
CA ASN A 124 -11.13 23.75 20.07
C ASN A 124 -12.08 23.37 21.21
N ASN A 125 -11.85 22.25 21.88
CA ASN A 125 -12.74 21.76 22.91
C ASN A 125 -12.36 22.42 24.26
N PRO A 126 -13.26 23.21 24.86
CA PRO A 126 -12.95 23.96 26.09
C PRO A 126 -12.66 23.06 27.30
N LEU A 127 -12.97 21.76 27.21
CA LEU A 127 -12.59 20.78 28.24
C LEU A 127 -11.09 20.46 28.23
N TYR A 128 -10.41 20.65 27.09
CA TYR A 128 -9.00 20.30 26.89
C TYR A 128 -8.11 21.52 26.72
N ILE A 129 -8.61 22.57 26.06
CA ILE A 129 -7.86 23.81 25.80
C ILE A 129 -8.67 25.01 26.27
N THR A 130 -8.11 25.75 27.22
CA THR A 130 -8.68 27.01 27.71
C THR A 130 -7.77 28.19 27.41
N ASN A 131 -6.46 28.03 27.64
CA ASN A 131 -5.48 29.12 27.54
C ASN A 131 -4.32 28.78 26.60
N TYR A 132 -4.39 27.67 25.87
CA TYR A 132 -3.31 27.17 24.98
C TYR A 132 -1.96 27.06 25.72
N SER A 133 -1.98 26.58 26.96
CA SER A 133 -0.76 26.35 27.73
C SER A 133 0.01 25.11 27.24
N PHE A 134 1.33 25.08 27.45
CA PHE A 134 2.17 23.92 27.09
C PHE A 134 1.68 22.61 27.73
N THR A 135 1.15 22.67 28.95
CA THR A 135 0.60 21.52 29.67
C THR A 135 -0.70 21.02 29.05
N GLU A 136 -1.59 21.91 28.63
CA GLU A 136 -2.85 21.55 27.94
C GLU A 136 -2.57 20.92 26.57
N ILE A 137 -1.64 21.49 25.81
CA ILE A 137 -1.21 20.94 24.52
C ILE A 137 -0.56 19.55 24.73
N GLY A 138 0.27 19.40 25.75
CA GLY A 138 0.85 18.10 26.11
C GLY A 138 -0.21 17.05 26.44
N ALA A 139 -1.20 17.42 27.26
CA ALA A 139 -2.32 16.54 27.61
C ALA A 139 -3.17 16.15 26.39
N LEU A 140 -3.44 17.10 25.48
CA LEU A 140 -4.12 16.84 24.22
C LEU A 140 -3.37 15.80 23.37
N LEU A 141 -2.05 15.97 23.21
CA LEU A 141 -1.23 15.05 22.40
C LEU A 141 -1.18 13.65 23.01
N ILE A 142 -1.10 13.54 24.34
CA ILE A 142 -1.14 12.25 25.04
C ILE A 142 -2.50 11.58 24.84
N GLY A 143 -3.60 12.32 25.00
CA GLY A 143 -4.95 11.81 24.78
C GLY A 143 -5.18 11.33 23.34
N ALA A 144 -4.77 12.14 22.36
CA ALA A 144 -4.82 11.77 20.94
C ALA A 144 -3.97 10.52 20.65
N GLY A 145 -2.78 10.43 21.24
CA GLY A 145 -1.90 9.27 21.15
C GLY A 145 -2.54 8.01 21.71
N TYR A 146 -3.21 8.10 22.86
CA TYR A 146 -3.92 6.98 23.47
C TYR A 146 -5.07 6.48 22.59
N ILE A 147 -5.87 7.38 22.02
CA ILE A 147 -6.96 7.01 21.10
C ILE A 147 -6.40 6.30 19.87
N ALA A 148 -5.37 6.88 19.23
CA ALA A 148 -4.72 6.28 18.06
C ALA A 148 -4.12 4.91 18.37
N LEU A 149 -3.50 4.74 19.54
CA LEU A 149 -2.93 3.47 19.99
C LEU A 149 -4.01 2.39 20.14
N LEU A 150 -5.14 2.70 20.77
CA LEU A 150 -6.25 1.73 20.90
C LEU A 150 -6.76 1.26 19.54
N HIS A 151 -6.95 2.17 18.59
CA HIS A 151 -7.39 1.85 17.24
C HIS A 151 -6.38 0.97 16.50
N THR A 152 -5.11 1.29 16.67
CA THR A 152 -3.99 0.57 16.05
C THR A 152 -3.86 -0.85 16.61
N ILE A 153 -4.06 -1.07 17.91
CA ILE A 153 -4.03 -2.41 18.51
C ILE A 153 -5.06 -3.33 17.83
N PHE A 154 -6.31 -2.87 17.69
CA PHE A 154 -7.35 -3.69 17.05
C PHE A 154 -7.06 -3.95 15.56
N ALA A 155 -6.53 -2.96 14.85
CA ALA A 155 -6.07 -3.15 13.47
C ALA A 155 -4.93 -4.17 13.36
N LEU A 156 -3.97 -4.14 14.29
CA LEU A 156 -2.86 -5.10 14.33
C LEU A 156 -3.31 -6.51 14.67
N ILE A 157 -4.30 -6.67 15.56
CA ILE A 157 -4.93 -7.98 15.84
C ILE A 157 -5.57 -8.53 14.55
N GLY A 158 -6.29 -7.69 13.81
CA GLY A 158 -6.85 -8.04 12.51
C GLY A 158 -5.79 -8.46 11.49
N ALA A 159 -4.69 -7.72 11.41
CA ALA A 159 -3.56 -8.08 10.55
C ALA A 159 -2.88 -9.38 10.97
N ALA A 160 -2.75 -9.64 12.28
CA ALA A 160 -2.22 -10.90 12.80
C ALA A 160 -3.10 -12.10 12.37
N PHE A 161 -4.42 -11.94 12.42
CA PHE A 161 -5.35 -12.95 11.89
C PHE A 161 -5.14 -13.19 10.39
N ALA A 162 -4.96 -12.13 9.59
CA ALA A 162 -4.68 -12.24 8.16
C ALA A 162 -3.34 -12.95 7.88
N ILE A 163 -2.30 -12.69 8.68
CA ILE A 163 -1.00 -13.38 8.60
C ILE A 163 -1.17 -14.88 8.86
N LEU A 164 -1.91 -15.25 9.91
CA LEU A 164 -2.18 -16.64 10.25
C LEU A 164 -2.96 -17.34 9.13
N LEU A 165 -4.04 -16.74 8.65
CA LEU A 165 -4.86 -17.30 7.57
C LEU A 165 -4.04 -17.51 6.29
N ARG A 166 -3.15 -16.57 5.96
CA ARG A 166 -2.22 -16.70 4.83
C ARG A 166 -1.20 -17.83 5.02
N ARG A 167 -0.77 -18.10 6.25
CA ARG A 167 0.15 -19.19 6.57
C ARG A 167 -0.52 -20.56 6.39
N PHE A 168 -1.79 -20.69 6.78
CA PHE A 168 -2.55 -21.94 6.58
C PHE A 168 -2.87 -22.21 5.10
N THR A 169 -3.21 -21.17 4.33
CA THR A 169 -3.54 -21.31 2.90
C THR A 169 -2.33 -21.56 2.00
N LYS A 170 -1.11 -21.22 2.44
CA LYS A 170 0.13 -21.56 1.71
C LYS A 170 0.63 -23.00 1.93
N ILE A 171 0.00 -23.79 2.81
CA ILE A 171 0.39 -25.18 3.08
C ILE A 171 -0.42 -26.17 2.22
N SER A 172 -1.38 -25.71 1.42
CA SER A 172 -2.07 -26.55 0.43
C SER A 172 -1.69 -26.15 -1.00
N PHE A 173 -1.22 -27.14 -1.77
CA PHE A 173 -0.76 -27.13 -3.17
C PHE A 173 0.74 -26.89 -3.38
#